data_AF-A0A9D8RA55-F1
#
_entry.id   AF-A0A9D8RA55-F1
#
_cell.length_a   1.000
_cell.length_b   1.000
_cell.length_c   1.000
_cell.angle_alpha   90.00
_cell.angle_beta   90.00
_cell.angle_gamma   90.00
#
_symmetry.space_group_name_H-M   'P 1'
#
loop_
_entity.id
_entity.type
_entity.pdbx_description
1 polymer ?
#
loop_
_entity_poly.entity_id
_entity_poly.type
_entity_poly.pdbx_seq_one_letter_code
_entity_poly.pdbx_strand_id
1 'polypeptide(L)' 'YWHLWRYNHALIEEGKNPFSLDSKEPNWADFHDFLLGEVRYLSVKKAYPNEAEELFAEAQRMAQLRYKSYVRKTQENWEN' A
#
# COMPACT_ATOMS: atom_id res chain seq x y z
N TYR A 1 4.98 -2.57 2.01
CA TYR A 1 4.46 -3.34 0.86
C TYR A 1 2.94 -3.59 0.95
N TRP A 2 2.49 -4.27 2.01
CA TRP A 2 1.07 -4.57 2.27
C TRP A 2 0.56 -3.76 3.47
N HIS A 3 -0.65 -3.19 3.37
CA HIS A 3 -1.28 -2.45 4.47
C HIS A 3 -2.45 -3.25 5.05
N LEU A 4 -2.55 -3.23 6.37
CA LEU A 4 -3.66 -3.76 7.15
C LEU A 4 -4.70 -2.66 7.38
N TRP A 5 -5.94 -2.97 7.05
CA TRP A 5 -7.10 -2.10 7.20
C TRP A 5 -8.32 -2.96 7.49
N ARG A 6 -9.36 -2.35 8.06
CA ARG A 6 -10.66 -2.98 8.36
C ARG A 6 -11.78 -2.09 7.89
N TYR A 7 -12.91 -2.71 7.54
CA TYR A 7 -14.13 -2.03 7.16
C TYR A 7 -15.29 -2.58 8.00
N ASN A 8 -15.90 -1.73 8.83
CA ASN A 8 -16.98 -2.10 9.74
C ASN A 8 -18.27 -1.36 9.36
N HIS A 9 -19.25 -2.09 8.81
CA HIS A 9 -20.51 -1.52 8.33
C HIS A 9 -21.35 -0.91 9.45
N ALA A 10 -21.26 -1.43 10.67
CA ALA A 10 -22.07 -0.94 11.79
C ALA A 10 -21.80 0.55 12.12
N LEU A 11 -20.59 1.04 11.80
CA LEU A 11 -20.22 2.45 12.03
C LEU A 11 -20.98 3.43 11.12
N ILE A 12 -21.51 2.96 9.98
CA ILE A 12 -22.26 3.79 9.04
C ILE A 12 -23.55 4.29 9.69
N GLU A 13 -24.24 3.41 10.45
CA GLU A 13 -25.47 3.76 11.17
C GLU A 13 -25.22 4.79 12.28
N GLU A 14 -23.99 4.83 12.82
CA GLU A 14 -23.54 5.80 13.81
C GLU A 14 -23.01 7.11 13.18
N GLY A 15 -23.05 7.26 11.86
CA GLY A 15 -22.47 8.41 11.14
C GLY A 15 -20.94 8.49 11.21
N LYS A 16 -20.27 7.39 11.56
CA LYS A 16 -18.81 7.29 11.70
C LYS A 16 -18.20 6.65 10.46
N ASN A 17 -16.93 6.97 10.22
CA ASN A 17 -16.20 6.37 9.11
C ASN A 17 -16.05 4.84 9.31
N PRO A 18 -16.58 4.00 8.39
CA PRO A 18 -16.48 2.54 8.51
C PRO A 18 -15.09 2.01 8.19
N PHE A 19 -14.24 2.78 7.52
CA PHE A 19 -12.89 2.39 7.13
C PHE A 19 -11.86 2.79 8.19
N SER A 20 -11.04 1.84 8.59
CA SER A 20 -9.90 2.06 9.50
C SER A 20 -8.63 1.51 8.89
N LEU A 21 -7.56 2.32 8.91
CA LEU A 21 -6.23 1.90 8.49
C LEU A 21 -5.41 1.58 9.75
N ASP A 22 -5.14 0.30 9.99
CA ASP A 22 -4.44 -0.16 11.20
C ASP A 22 -2.92 -0.06 11.07
N SER A 23 -2.41 -0.07 9.84
CA SER A 23 -0.99 0.10 9.57
C SER A 23 -0.56 1.56 9.64
N LYS A 24 0.60 1.79 10.26
CA LYS A 24 1.27 3.09 10.22
C LYS A 24 1.83 3.38 8.83
N GLU A 25 2.28 4.62 8.65
CA GLU A 25 3.06 4.99 7.47
C GLU A 25 4.32 4.10 7.37
N PRO A 26 4.56 3.46 6.21
CA PRO A 26 5.74 2.62 6.03
C PRO A 26 6.97 3.49 5.76
N ASN A 27 8.15 2.96 6.10
CA ASN A 27 9.40 3.53 5.60
C ASN A 27 9.57 3.14 4.13
N TRP A 28 9.44 4.12 3.23
CA TRP A 28 9.52 3.88 1.79
C TRP A 28 10.93 3.52 1.31
N ALA A 29 11.97 3.88 2.06
CA ALA A 29 13.35 3.50 1.73
C ALA A 29 13.54 1.97 1.74
N ASP A 30 12.83 1.27 2.64
CA ASP A 30 12.93 -0.19 2.81
C ASP A 30 12.17 -0.97 1.74
N PHE A 31 11.43 -0.30 0.85
CA PHE A 31 10.56 -0.97 -0.13
C PHE A 31 11.34 -1.77 -1.15
N HIS A 32 12.44 -1.22 -1.67
CA HIS A 32 13.27 -1.89 -2.67
C HIS A 32 13.97 -3.11 -2.04
N ASP A 33 14.52 -2.95 -0.83
CA ASP A 33 15.16 -4.04 -0.09
C ASP A 33 14.18 -5.18 0.21
N PHE A 34 12.93 -4.85 0.54
CA PHE A 34 11.86 -5.83 0.67
C PHE A 34 11.67 -6.64 -0.62
N LEU A 35 11.64 -6.00 -1.79
CA LEU A 35 11.51 -6.73 -3.06
C LEU A 35 12.73 -7.64 -3.29
N LEU A 36 13.95 -7.13 -3.10
CA LEU A 36 15.17 -7.91 -3.28
C LEU A 36 15.32 -9.06 -2.27
N GLY A 37 14.59 -9.03 -1.16
CA GLY A 37 14.53 -10.12 -0.19
C GLY A 37 13.76 -11.36 -0.66
N GLU A 38 12.99 -11.28 -1.75
CA GLU A 38 12.17 -12.40 -2.23
C GLU A 38 12.61 -12.92 -3.61
N VAL A 39 12.75 -14.25 -3.71
CA VAL A 39 13.22 -14.93 -4.94
C VAL A 39 12.38 -14.60 -6.17
N ARG A 40 11.06 -14.37 -5.99
CA ARG A 40 10.16 -14.02 -7.10
C ARG A 40 10.53 -12.72 -7.80
N TYR A 41 11.08 -11.74 -7.07
CA TYR A 41 11.54 -10.47 -7.64
C TYR A 41 12.98 -10.59 -8.16
N LEU A 42 13.85 -11.27 -7.40
CA LEU A 42 15.23 -11.52 -7.83
C LEU A 42 15.30 -12.28 -9.16
N SER A 43 14.39 -13.22 -9.40
CA SER A 43 14.33 -13.99 -10.65
C SER A 43 14.06 -13.10 -11.86
N VAL A 44 13.17 -12.10 -11.71
CA VAL A 44 12.90 -11.11 -12.76
C VAL A 44 14.11 -10.22 -13.01
N LYS A 45 14.74 -9.70 -11.94
CA LYS A 45 15.96 -8.89 -12.05
C LYS A 45 17.12 -9.63 -12.71
N LYS A 46 17.26 -10.93 -12.44
CA LYS A 46 18.28 -11.78 -13.07
C LYS A 46 18.02 -11.97 -14.57
N ALA A 47 16.77 -12.14 -14.97
CA ALA A 47 16.40 -12.39 -16.36
C ALA A 47 16.37 -11.10 -17.21
N TYR A 48 15.92 -9.99 -16.62
CA TYR A 48 15.63 -8.71 -17.28
C TYR A 48 16.09 -7.54 -16.39
N PRO A 49 17.40 -7.28 -16.28
CA PRO A 49 17.93 -6.35 -15.27
C PRO A 49 17.50 -4.91 -15.48
N ASN A 50 17.36 -4.44 -16.74
CA ASN A 50 16.97 -3.06 -17.02
C ASN A 50 15.48 -2.85 -16.74
N GLU A 51 14.65 -3.76 -17.25
CA GLU A 51 13.19 -3.74 -17.09
C GLU A 51 12.80 -3.93 -15.63
N ALA A 52 13.55 -4.73 -14.87
CA ALA A 52 13.27 -4.94 -13.45
C ALA A 52 13.40 -3.66 -12.63
N GLU A 53 14.39 -2.80 -12.91
CA GLU A 53 14.51 -1.51 -12.20
C GLU A 53 13.31 -0.60 -12.50
N GLU A 54 12.87 -0.52 -13.75
CA GLU A 54 11.67 0.22 -14.13
C GLU A 54 10.42 -0.32 -13.44
N LEU A 55 10.24 -1.66 -13.46
CA LEU A 55 9.11 -2.33 -12.82
C LEU A 55 9.11 -2.16 -11.29
N PHE A 56 10.27 -2.16 -10.64
CA PHE A 56 10.38 -1.98 -9.20
C PHE A 56 10.08 -0.53 -8.79
N ALA A 57 10.56 0.45 -9.56
CA ALA A 57 10.23 1.86 -9.36
C ALA A 57 8.71 2.08 -9.51
N GLU A 58 8.11 1.49 -10.54
CA GLU A 58 6.66 1.58 -10.77
C GLU A 58 5.87 0.88 -9.66
N ALA A 59 6.32 -0.29 -9.20
CA ALA A 59 5.70 -1.00 -8.07
C ALA A 59 5.71 -0.16 -6.79
N GLN A 60 6.81 0.54 -6.49
CA GLN A 60 6.91 1.45 -5.36
C GLN A 60 5.96 2.64 -5.51
N ARG A 61 5.93 3.27 -6.69
CA ARG A 61 5.01 4.38 -7.00
C ARG A 61 3.56 3.96 -6.79
N MET A 62 3.18 2.78 -7.28
CA MET A 62 1.83 2.23 -7.14
C MET A 62 1.49 1.88 -5.68
N ALA A 63 2.46 1.38 -4.91
CA ALA A 63 2.28 1.16 -3.47
C ALA A 63 2.04 2.47 -2.72
N GLN A 64 2.78 3.54 -3.05
CA GLN A 64 2.57 4.88 -2.48
C GLN A 64 1.20 5.45 -2.83
N LEU A 65 0.76 5.31 -4.09
CA LEU A 65 -0.58 5.76 -4.51
C LEU A 65 -1.70 5.00 -3.79
N ARG A 66 -1.54 3.68 -3.61
CA ARG A 66 -2.49 2.87 -2.84
C ARG A 66 -2.55 3.30 -1.38
N TYR A 67 -1.40 3.53 -0.74
CA TYR A 67 -1.35 4.07 0.63
C TYR A 67 -2.07 5.42 0.75
N LYS A 68 -1.77 6.37 -0.15
CA LYS A 68 -2.46 7.68 -0.20
C LYS A 68 -3.97 7.52 -0.33
N SER A 69 -4.43 6.54 -1.11
CA SER A 69 -5.86 6.25 -1.26
C SER A 69 -6.48 5.75 0.05
N TYR A 70 -5.78 4.89 0.80
CA TYR A 70 -6.23 4.46 2.12
C TYR A 70 -6.25 5.60 3.13
N VAL A 71 -5.21 6.44 3.16
CA VAL A 71 -5.20 7.64 4.03
C VAL A 71 -6.37 8.56 3.69
N ARG A 72 -6.65 8.81 2.41
CA ARG A 72 -7.83 9.58 2.01
C ARG A 72 -9.13 8.96 2.53
N LYS A 73 -9.25 7.63 2.46
CA LYS A 73 -10.41 6.91 2.99
C LYS A 73 -10.62 7.11 4.48
N THR A 74 -9.56 7.21 5.29
CA THR A 74 -9.72 7.47 6.73
C THR A 74 -10.23 8.90 7.03
N GLN A 75 -10.19 9.80 6.06
CA GLN A 75 -10.62 11.20 6.19
C GLN A 75 -11.96 11.49 5.51
N GLU A 76 -12.60 10.48 4.90
CA GLU A 76 -13.94 10.64 4.33
C GLU A 76 -14.94 10.99 5.44
N ASN A 77 -15.78 12.02 5.21
CA ASN A 77 -16.85 12.39 6.13
C ASN A 77 -18.07 11.50 5.88
N TRP A 78 -18.61 10.91 6.95
CA TRP A 78 -19.79 10.04 6.95
C TRP A 78 -20.92 10.57 7.85
N GLU A 79 -20.78 11.81 8.34
CA GLU A 79 -21.83 12.51 9.06
C GLU A 79 -22.96 12.91 8.08
N ASN A 80 -24.22 12.69 8.50
CA ASN A 80 -25.43 13.08 7.76
C ASN A 80 -25.82 14.54 8.00
#